data_AF-A0A1R3SQZ4-F1
#
_entry.id   AF-A0A1R3SQZ4-F1
#
_cell.length_a   1.000
_cell.length_b   1.000
_cell.length_c   1.000
_cell.angle_alpha   90.00
_cell.angle_beta   90.00
_cell.angle_gamma   90.00
#
_symmetry.space_group_name_H-M   'P 1'
#
loop_
_entity.id
_entity.type
_entity.pdbx_description
1 polymer ?
#
loop_
_entity_poly.entity_id
_entity_poly.type
_entity_poly.pdbx_seq_one_letter_code
_entity_poly.pdbx_strand_id
1 'polypeptide(L)'
;MRKIGKLIIVALILVLFTGCYDRDIIDRKDFNHSLPKVENLSYTLEGNVVRLSWQIPGNIPQNFNRPLEASIQVVEDDIYRQIISVFDEVNSAQITIDPNKEYRFIVKLLGFLTPEAKEEGFTDRVFSEGVIIKIE
;
A
#
# COMPACT_ATOMS: atom_id res chain seq x y z
N MET A 1 55.00 12.57 20.52
CA MET A 1 53.66 13.12 20.19
C MET A 1 53.17 12.77 18.78
N ARG A 2 53.94 12.95 17.70
CA ARG A 2 53.48 12.70 16.31
C ARG A 2 53.03 11.26 16.00
N LYS A 3 53.62 10.23 16.62
CA LYS A 3 53.23 8.82 16.44
C LYS A 3 51.94 8.46 17.20
N ILE A 4 51.76 9.03 18.40
CA ILE A 4 50.56 8.81 19.24
C ILE A 4 49.34 9.49 18.62
N GLY A 5 49.48 10.71 18.08
CA GLY A 5 48.39 11.38 17.36
C GLY A 5 47.91 10.61 16.13
N LYS A 6 48.82 9.97 15.39
CA LYS A 6 48.46 9.10 14.26
C LYS A 6 47.69 7.85 14.69
N LEU A 7 48.08 7.23 15.81
CA LEU A 7 47.36 6.08 16.37
C LEU A 7 45.94 6.45 16.82
N ILE A 8 45.77 7.62 17.45
CA ILE A 8 44.45 8.12 17.87
C ILE A 8 43.55 8.37 16.65
N ILE A 9 44.08 8.99 15.58
CA ILE A 9 43.31 9.24 14.35
C ILE A 9 42.90 7.92 13.69
N VAL A 10 43.79 6.92 13.62
CA VAL A 10 43.47 5.61 13.05
C VAL A 10 42.41 4.88 13.89
N ALA A 11 42.50 4.94 15.21
CA ALA A 11 41.51 4.35 16.10
C ALA A 11 40.14 5.04 15.97
N LEU A 12 40.11 6.38 15.86
CA LEU A 12 38.87 7.14 15.67
C LEU A 12 38.20 6.79 14.33
N ILE A 13 38.98 6.67 13.26
CA ILE A 13 38.49 6.25 11.94
C ILE A 13 37.88 4.84 12.01
N LEU A 14 38.55 3.88 12.66
CA LEU A 14 38.04 2.53 12.82
C LEU A 14 36.71 2.50 13.59
N VAL A 15 36.57 3.28 14.66
CA VAL A 15 35.32 3.38 15.44
C VAL A 15 34.17 3.98 14.62
N LEU A 16 34.47 4.96 13.75
CA LEU A 16 33.46 5.56 12.87
C LEU A 16 32.95 4.58 11.80
N PHE A 17 33.77 3.60 11.38
CA PHE A 17 33.37 2.56 10.42
C PHE A 17 32.74 1.31 11.07
N THR A 18 32.81 1.17 12.39
CA THR A 18 32.15 0.09 13.14
C THR A 18 30.83 0.55 13.79
N GLY A 19 30.21 1.62 13.30
CA GLY A 19 28.87 1.97 13.72
C GLY A 19 27.95 0.78 13.52
N CYS A 20 27.40 0.24 14.60
CA CYS A 20 26.37 -0.80 14.54
C CYS A 20 25.14 -0.17 13.88
N TYR A 21 25.06 -0.26 12.56
CA TYR A 21 23.78 -0.09 11.89
C TYR A 21 22.92 -1.27 12.34
N ASP A 22 21.75 -0.96 12.89
CA ASP A 22 20.71 -1.95 13.15
C ASP A 22 20.17 -2.43 11.80
N ARG A 23 20.97 -3.29 11.16
CA ARG A 23 20.66 -3.88 9.86
C ARG A 23 19.44 -4.77 9.94
N ASP A 24 19.08 -5.24 11.13
CA ASP A 24 17.92 -6.08 11.34
C ASP A 24 16.62 -5.33 11.00
N ILE A 25 16.57 -4.01 11.18
CA ILE A 25 15.43 -3.16 10.73
C ILE A 25 15.38 -3.07 9.21
N ILE A 26 16.52 -2.92 8.53
CA ILE A 26 16.61 -2.74 7.07
C ILE A 26 16.34 -4.05 6.34
N ASP A 27 16.84 -5.16 6.88
CA ASP A 27 16.76 -6.48 6.28
C ASP A 27 15.46 -7.22 6.72
N ARG A 28 14.63 -6.59 7.57
CA ARG A 28 13.38 -7.14 8.07
C ARG A 28 12.33 -7.27 6.98
N LYS A 29 11.75 -8.47 6.85
CA LYS A 29 10.71 -8.79 5.85
C LYS A 29 9.46 -9.42 6.45
N ASP A 30 9.47 -9.72 7.75
CA ASP A 30 8.33 -10.18 8.51
C ASP A 30 7.40 -9.00 8.79
N PHE A 31 6.36 -8.86 7.96
CA PHE A 31 5.24 -7.95 8.20
C PHE A 31 3.96 -8.79 8.30
N ASN A 32 3.49 -9.01 9.52
CA ASN A 32 2.44 -9.99 9.83
C ASN A 32 1.02 -9.39 9.79
N HIS A 33 0.82 -8.30 9.04
CA HIS A 33 -0.48 -7.66 8.88
C HIS A 33 -0.94 -7.74 7.43
N SER A 34 -2.14 -8.29 7.22
CA SER A 34 -2.74 -8.43 5.90
C SER A 34 -4.22 -8.10 5.93
N LEU A 35 -4.71 -7.46 4.87
CA LEU A 35 -6.13 -7.26 4.64
C LEU A 35 -6.64 -8.27 3.59
N PRO A 36 -7.86 -8.80 3.74
CA PRO A 36 -8.47 -9.60 2.70
C PRO A 36 -8.79 -8.73 1.47
N LYS A 37 -8.80 -9.34 0.28
CA LYS A 37 -9.19 -8.66 -0.96
C LYS A 37 -10.67 -8.30 -0.94
N VAL A 38 -11.08 -7.31 -1.74
CA VAL A 38 -12.51 -6.99 -1.90
C VAL A 38 -13.29 -8.20 -2.46
N GLU A 39 -14.56 -8.32 -2.07
CA GLU A 39 -15.47 -9.35 -2.56
C GLU A 39 -16.46 -8.79 -3.57
N ASN A 40 -16.99 -9.66 -4.43
CA ASN A 40 -18.08 -9.36 -5.38
C ASN A 40 -17.86 -8.06 -6.18
N LEU A 41 -16.62 -7.82 -6.61
CA LEU A 41 -16.28 -6.70 -7.47
C LEU A 41 -17.00 -6.85 -8.81
N SER A 42 -17.84 -5.88 -9.14
CA SER A 42 -18.61 -5.82 -10.39
C SER A 42 -18.63 -4.40 -10.95
N TYR A 43 -19.09 -4.26 -12.19
CA TYR A 43 -19.27 -2.95 -12.80
C TYR A 43 -20.58 -2.86 -13.60
N THR A 44 -21.10 -1.65 -13.74
CA THR A 44 -22.07 -1.29 -14.78
C THR A 44 -21.50 -0.16 -15.63
N LEU A 45 -21.87 -0.13 -16.90
CA LEU A 45 -21.47 0.91 -17.85
C LEU A 45 -22.72 1.64 -18.35
N GLU A 46 -22.79 2.94 -18.09
CA GLU A 46 -23.86 3.82 -18.54
C GLU A 46 -23.25 4.94 -19.40
N GLY A 47 -23.32 4.78 -20.73
CA GLY A 47 -22.63 5.66 -21.66
C GLY A 47 -21.12 5.54 -21.52
N ASN A 48 -20.47 6.61 -21.03
CA ASN A 48 -19.03 6.67 -20.78
C ASN A 48 -18.68 6.65 -19.28
N VAL A 49 -19.64 6.30 -18.42
CA VAL A 49 -19.44 6.24 -16.96
C VAL A 49 -19.47 4.79 -16.50
N VAL A 50 -18.35 4.35 -15.94
CA VAL A 50 -18.22 3.05 -15.26
C VAL A 50 -18.59 3.24 -13.79
N ARG A 51 -19.59 2.52 -13.30
CA ARG A 51 -19.85 2.40 -11.87
C ARG A 51 -19.27 1.08 -11.39
N LEU A 52 -18.19 1.15 -10.62
CA LEU A 52 -17.64 0.01 -9.89
C LEU A 52 -18.37 -0.16 -8.56
N SER A 53 -18.63 -1.41 -8.18
CA SER A 53 -19.20 -1.79 -6.89
C SER A 53 -18.45 -3.00 -6.34
N TRP A 54 -18.23 -3.03 -5.04
CA TRP A 54 -17.56 -4.14 -4.35
C TRP A 54 -18.12 -4.34 -2.95
N GLN A 55 -17.62 -5.33 -2.23
CA GLN A 55 -17.95 -5.57 -0.83
C GLN A 55 -16.68 -5.68 0.00
N ILE A 56 -16.73 -5.13 1.22
CA ILE A 56 -15.69 -5.32 2.23
C ILE A 56 -15.94 -6.67 2.91
N PRO A 57 -14.97 -7.59 2.92
CA PRO A 57 -15.12 -8.88 3.60
C PRO A 57 -15.44 -8.70 5.08
N GLY A 58 -16.24 -9.62 5.64
CA GLY A 58 -16.62 -9.58 7.06
C GLY A 58 -15.48 -9.92 8.03
N ASN A 59 -14.39 -10.50 7.55
CA ASN A 59 -13.27 -11.02 8.35
C ASN A 59 -12.07 -10.05 8.44
N ILE A 60 -12.32 -8.74 8.55
CA ILE A 60 -11.24 -7.76 8.75
C ILE A 60 -10.62 -7.95 10.14
N PRO A 61 -9.28 -8.06 10.26
CA PRO A 61 -8.62 -8.16 11.56
C PRO A 61 -8.88 -6.94 12.46
N GLN A 62 -8.97 -7.15 13.77
CA GLN A 62 -9.18 -6.07 14.75
C GLN A 62 -8.01 -5.09 14.86
N ASN A 63 -6.84 -5.46 14.32
CA ASN A 63 -5.63 -4.65 14.27
C ASN A 63 -5.76 -3.44 13.33
N PHE A 64 -6.87 -3.29 12.61
CA PHE A 64 -7.11 -2.19 11.68
C PHE A 64 -8.13 -1.20 12.22
N ASN A 65 -7.81 0.09 12.11
CA ASN A 65 -8.76 1.16 12.35
C ASN A 65 -9.87 1.13 11.29
N ARG A 66 -11.08 1.48 11.74
CA ARG A 66 -12.25 1.71 10.90
C ARG A 66 -12.53 3.21 10.85
N PRO A 67 -13.09 3.75 9.75
CA PRO A 67 -13.42 3.06 8.50
C PRO A 67 -12.19 2.62 7.68
N LEU A 68 -12.33 1.56 6.89
CA LEU A 68 -11.38 1.22 5.82
C LEU A 68 -11.59 2.11 4.59
N GLU A 69 -10.56 2.17 3.75
CA GLU A 69 -10.57 2.83 2.45
C GLU A 69 -10.50 1.79 1.32
N ALA A 70 -10.91 2.17 0.12
CA ALA A 70 -10.62 1.44 -1.11
C ALA A 70 -9.72 2.27 -2.03
N SER A 71 -8.71 1.63 -2.61
CA SER A 71 -7.80 2.22 -3.59
C SER A 71 -8.04 1.58 -4.94
N ILE A 72 -8.42 2.38 -5.93
CA ILE A 72 -8.70 1.97 -7.29
C ILE A 72 -7.58 2.45 -8.19
N GLN A 73 -6.78 1.54 -8.72
CA GLN A 73 -5.79 1.86 -9.75
C GLN A 73 -6.47 1.82 -11.12
N VAL A 74 -6.35 2.91 -11.87
CA VAL A 74 -6.87 3.03 -13.23
C VAL A 74 -5.74 2.84 -14.21
N VAL A 75 -5.86 1.81 -15.04
CA VAL A 75 -4.95 1.50 -16.15
C VAL A 75 -5.74 1.69 -17.44
N GLU A 76 -5.19 2.49 -18.36
CA GLU A 76 -5.77 2.81 -19.67
C GLU A 76 -4.77 2.39 -20.74
N ASP A 77 -5.19 1.55 -21.70
CA ASP A 77 -4.33 0.99 -22.76
C ASP A 77 -3.01 0.42 -22.21
N ASP A 78 -3.12 -0.34 -21.12
CA ASP A 78 -2.01 -0.89 -20.32
C ASP A 78 -1.05 0.13 -19.68
N ILE A 79 -1.38 1.42 -19.73
CA ILE A 79 -0.64 2.49 -19.05
C ILE A 79 -1.34 2.86 -17.74
N TYR A 80 -0.62 2.74 -16.62
CA TYR A 80 -1.09 3.24 -15.33
C TYR A 80 -1.30 4.76 -15.40
N ARG A 81 -2.51 5.21 -15.06
CA ARG A 81 -2.89 6.64 -15.12
C ARG A 81 -2.96 7.29 -13.75
N GLN A 82 -3.71 6.69 -12.83
CA GLN A 82 -4.00 7.30 -11.53
C GLN A 82 -4.46 6.28 -10.49
N ILE A 83 -4.46 6.71 -9.23
CA ILE A 83 -5.14 6.07 -8.11
C ILE A 83 -6.30 6.97 -7.69
N ILE A 84 -7.47 6.36 -7.48
CA ILE A 84 -8.63 6.98 -6.86
C ILE A 84 -8.80 6.34 -5.47
N SER A 85 -8.81 7.17 -4.43
CA SER A 85 -9.12 6.73 -3.07
C SER A 85 -10.59 6.96 -2.76
N VAL A 86 -11.22 5.96 -2.16
CA VAL A 86 -12.61 5.95 -1.74
C VAL A 86 -12.63 5.74 -0.22
N PHE A 87 -13.14 6.73 0.50
CA PHE A 87 -13.08 6.80 1.95
C PHE A 87 -14.36 6.26 2.61
N ASP A 88 -14.37 6.20 3.94
CA ASP A 88 -15.56 5.96 4.76
C ASP A 88 -16.30 4.65 4.46
N GLU A 89 -15.57 3.60 4.05
CA GLU A 89 -16.15 2.29 3.67
C GLU A 89 -17.22 2.36 2.57
N VAL A 90 -17.15 3.40 1.74
CA VAL A 90 -17.99 3.47 0.56
C VAL A 90 -17.58 2.36 -0.41
N ASN A 91 -18.59 1.61 -0.85
CA ASN A 91 -18.43 0.36 -1.61
C ASN A 91 -18.63 0.53 -3.12
N SER A 92 -18.56 1.76 -3.62
CA SER A 92 -18.75 2.06 -5.03
C SER A 92 -18.00 3.31 -5.45
N ALA A 93 -17.65 3.38 -6.74
CA ALA A 93 -17.07 4.56 -7.35
C ALA A 93 -17.55 4.71 -8.78
N GLN A 94 -17.69 5.95 -9.24
CA GLN A 94 -17.96 6.27 -10.64
C GLN A 94 -16.71 6.83 -11.29
N ILE A 95 -16.36 6.31 -12.45
CA ILE A 95 -15.21 6.72 -13.24
C ILE A 95 -15.68 6.99 -14.67
N THR A 96 -15.42 8.20 -15.16
CA THR A 96 -15.63 8.54 -16.57
C THR A 96 -14.45 8.02 -17.40
N ILE A 97 -14.75 7.34 -18.49
CA ILE A 97 -13.78 6.73 -19.41
C ILE A 97 -13.95 7.24 -20.84
N ASP A 98 -12.94 7.02 -21.68
CA ASP A 98 -13.08 7.13 -23.14
C ASP A 98 -13.55 5.77 -23.70
N PRO A 99 -14.71 5.69 -24.36
CA PRO A 99 -15.24 4.40 -24.85
C PRO A 99 -14.40 3.76 -25.97
N ASN A 100 -13.40 4.46 -26.52
CA ASN A 100 -12.53 3.92 -27.57
C ASN A 100 -11.22 3.31 -27.04
N LYS A 101 -11.08 3.19 -25.72
CA LYS A 101 -9.86 2.71 -25.06
C LYS A 101 -10.16 1.54 -24.15
N GLU A 102 -9.14 0.72 -23.93
CA GLU A 102 -9.23 -0.41 -23.02
C GLU A 102 -8.89 0.04 -21.60
N TYR A 103 -9.71 -0.37 -20.63
CA TYR A 103 -9.51 -0.04 -19.23
C TYR A 103 -9.35 -1.28 -18.36
N ARG A 104 -8.46 -1.18 -17.39
CA ARG A 104 -8.29 -2.18 -16.34
C ARG A 104 -8.28 -1.49 -14.98
N PHE A 105 -9.26 -1.83 -14.16
CA PHE A 105 -9.43 -1.31 -12.82
C PHE A 105 -8.96 -2.35 -11.81
N ILE A 106 -8.08 -1.93 -10.88
CA ILE A 106 -7.57 -2.80 -9.82
C ILE A 106 -8.02 -2.21 -8.49
N VAL A 107 -8.94 -2.88 -7.81
CA VAL A 107 -9.50 -2.43 -6.54
C VAL A 107 -8.83 -3.17 -5.38
N LYS A 108 -8.30 -2.41 -4.43
CA LYS A 108 -7.66 -2.89 -3.19
C LYS A 108 -8.35 -2.28 -1.99
N LEU A 109 -8.44 -3.01 -0.89
CA LEU A 109 -8.70 -2.41 0.42
C LEU A 109 -7.41 -1.78 0.94
N LEU A 110 -7.59 -0.67 1.64
CA LEU A 110 -6.55 0.07 2.32
C LEU A 110 -7.00 0.26 3.77
N GLY A 111 -6.13 -0.08 4.71
CA GLY A 111 -6.38 0.08 6.12
C GLY A 111 -5.15 0.57 6.86
N PHE A 112 -5.39 1.19 8.01
CA PHE A 112 -4.34 1.70 8.89
C PHE A 112 -4.35 0.94 10.21
N LEU A 113 -3.18 0.51 10.69
CA LEU A 113 -3.06 -0.23 11.94
C LEU A 113 -3.45 0.62 13.16
N THR A 114 -4.09 -0.01 14.15
CA THR A 114 -4.35 0.61 15.46
C THR A 114 -3.02 0.90 16.16
N PRO A 115 -2.96 1.87 17.11
CA PRO A 115 -1.73 2.18 17.83
C PRO A 115 -1.06 0.96 18.48
N GLU A 116 -1.84 -0.01 18.95
CA GLU A 116 -1.36 -1.22 19.61
C GLU A 116 -0.77 -2.24 18.62
N ALA A 117 -1.22 -2.23 17.37
CA ALA A 117 -0.74 -3.11 16.31
C ALA A 117 0.44 -2.52 15.52
N LYS A 118 0.77 -1.24 15.72
CA LYS A 118 1.92 -0.60 15.07
C LYS A 118 3.22 -1.19 15.61
N GLU A 119 4.13 -1.46 14.69
CA GLU A 119 5.49 -1.91 14.99
C GLU A 119 6.47 -0.79 14.62
N GLU A 120 7.38 -0.47 15.54
CA GLU A 120 8.37 0.58 15.29
C GLU A 120 9.25 0.21 14.08
N GLY A 121 9.45 1.19 13.19
CA GLY A 121 10.17 0.98 11.93
C GLY A 121 9.33 0.41 10.78
N PHE A 122 8.06 0.04 11.01
CA PHE A 122 7.15 -0.44 9.97
C PHE A 122 6.10 0.59 9.58
N THR A 123 5.57 0.44 8.36
CA THR A 123 4.39 1.20 7.93
C THR A 123 3.15 0.68 8.66
N ASP A 124 2.26 1.59 9.03
CA ASP A 124 0.92 1.26 9.52
C ASP A 124 -0.10 1.14 8.38
N ARG A 125 0.30 1.42 7.14
CA ARG A 125 -0.56 1.43 5.96
C ARG A 125 -0.47 0.10 5.22
N VAL A 126 -1.58 -0.64 5.20
CA VAL A 126 -1.64 -1.98 4.58
C VAL A 126 -2.64 -1.98 3.44
N PHE A 127 -2.24 -2.58 2.31
CA PHE A 127 -3.12 -2.83 1.18
C PHE A 127 -3.45 -4.31 1.11
N SER A 128 -4.67 -4.65 0.72
CA SER A 128 -4.99 -6.01 0.29
C SER A 128 -4.50 -6.29 -1.13
N GLU A 129 -4.60 -7.56 -1.52
CA GLU A 129 -4.44 -7.95 -2.92
C GLU A 129 -5.49 -7.25 -3.81
N GLY A 130 -5.07 -6.90 -5.03
CA GLY A 130 -5.93 -6.24 -5.99
C GLY A 130 -6.86 -7.22 -6.72
N VAL A 131 -8.14 -6.89 -6.76
CA VAL A 131 -9.11 -7.57 -7.64
C VAL A 131 -9.27 -6.76 -8.91
N ILE A 132 -9.26 -7.43 -10.06
CA ILE A 132 -9.13 -6.80 -11.37
C ILE A 132 -10.44 -6.93 -12.13
N ILE A 133 -10.91 -5.81 -12.70
CA ILE A 133 -11.90 -5.78 -13.78
C ILE A 133 -11.23 -5.24 -15.04
N LYS A 134 -11.53 -5.85 -16.17
CA LYS A 134 -11.18 -5.33 -17.50
C LYS A 134 -12.46 -4.88 -18.20
N ILE A 135 -12.37 -3.79 -18.94
CA ILE A 135 -13.42 -3.26 -19.81
C ILE A 135 -12.77 -3.07 -21.18
N GLU A 136 -13.37 -3.72 -22.17
CA GLU A 136 -12.98 -3.72 -23.59
C GLU A 136 -14.02 -2.95 -24.42
#